data_AF-A0A1H7D178-F1
#
_entry.id   AF-A0A1H7D178-F1
#
_cell.length_a   1.000
_cell.length_b   1.000
_cell.length_c   1.000
_cell.angle_alpha   90.00
_cell.angle_beta   90.00
_cell.angle_gamma   90.00
#
_symmetry.space_group_name_H-M   'P 1'
#
loop_
_entity.id
_entity.type
_entity.pdbx_description
1 polymer ?
#
loop_
_entity_poly.entity_id
_entity_poly.type
_entity_poly.pdbx_seq_one_letter_code
_entity_poly.pdbx_strand_id
1 'polypeptide(L)'
;MLMEPTKLNVDRQGIPRCPQCDHPLQLIEGEPIKIVEGKVYFENTEAHYACETCQLLYRRILSTEYYGHFFMSESPAKAVPKKTVAIGDLKPMQLKRDLNGLCNCPRCGAVMRFIESQPVRIVDGKLNMDDVLEHYECDNCHSVYRKIVNTTYYQWNEK
;
A
#
# COMPACT_ATOMS: atom_id res chain seq x y z
N MET A 1 -8.16 1.54 -10.29
CA MET A 1 -8.50 1.49 -11.73
C MET A 1 -8.05 0.12 -12.21
N LEU A 2 -8.98 -0.80 -12.47
CA LEU A 2 -8.67 -2.12 -13.02
C LEU A 2 -8.20 -1.90 -14.45
N MET A 3 -6.92 -2.15 -14.71
CA MET A 3 -6.38 -2.11 -16.06
C MET A 3 -6.81 -3.38 -16.82
N GLU A 4 -6.93 -3.28 -18.14
CA GLU A 4 -7.54 -4.34 -18.96
C GLU A 4 -6.78 -5.67 -18.88
N PRO A 5 -7.48 -6.80 -18.73
CA PRO A 5 -6.85 -8.13 -18.76
C PRO A 5 -6.02 -8.33 -20.03
N THR A 6 -4.78 -8.78 -19.86
CA THR A 6 -3.83 -8.88 -20.98
C THR A 6 -3.32 -10.32 -21.12
N LYS A 7 -3.14 -10.77 -22.36
CA LYS A 7 -2.47 -12.04 -22.67
C LYS A 7 -0.96 -11.81 -22.67
N LEU A 8 -0.21 -12.61 -21.90
CA LEU A 8 1.24 -12.52 -21.86
C LEU A 8 1.85 -13.18 -23.09
N ASN A 9 2.76 -12.48 -23.77
CA ASN A 9 3.55 -13.06 -24.85
C ASN A 9 4.70 -13.87 -24.26
N VAL A 10 5.04 -14.99 -24.90
CA VAL A 10 6.19 -15.81 -24.52
C VAL A 10 7.33 -15.60 -25.51
N ASP A 11 8.56 -15.60 -25.00
CA ASP A 11 9.74 -15.55 -25.84
C ASP A 11 10.08 -16.93 -26.43
N ARG A 12 11.21 -17.01 -27.16
CA ARG A 12 11.70 -18.25 -27.79
C ARG A 12 12.09 -19.34 -26.78
N GLN A 13 12.26 -19.01 -25.51
CA GLN A 13 12.59 -19.92 -24.42
C GLN A 13 11.34 -20.33 -23.62
N GLY A 14 10.16 -19.82 -23.99
CA GLY A 14 8.90 -20.08 -23.30
C GLY A 14 8.67 -19.19 -22.07
N ILE A 15 9.49 -18.14 -21.88
CA ILE A 15 9.40 -17.25 -20.72
C ILE A 15 8.41 -16.12 -21.05
N PRO A 16 7.38 -15.88 -20.21
CA PRO A 16 6.46 -14.75 -20.40
C PRO A 16 7.18 -13.40 -20.31
N ARG A 17 6.84 -12.46 -21.19
CA ARG A 17 7.41 -11.12 -21.23
C ARG A 17 6.42 -10.05 -20.76
N CYS A 18 6.94 -9.06 -20.06
CA CYS A 18 6.16 -7.93 -19.59
C CYS A 18 5.62 -7.13 -20.78
N PRO A 19 4.29 -6.94 -20.91
CA PRO A 19 3.72 -6.13 -21.99
C PRO A 19 4.17 -4.66 -21.98
N GLN A 20 4.66 -4.16 -20.84
CA GLN A 20 5.01 -2.75 -20.66
C GLN A 20 6.48 -2.43 -20.94
N CYS A 21 7.40 -3.34 -20.63
CA CYS A 21 8.84 -3.12 -20.80
C CYS A 21 9.57 -4.24 -21.54
N ASP A 22 8.86 -5.27 -22.00
CA ASP A 22 9.39 -6.42 -22.76
C ASP A 22 10.48 -7.24 -22.02
N HIS A 23 10.66 -7.00 -20.72
CA HIS A 23 11.57 -7.80 -19.88
C HIS A 23 10.95 -9.16 -19.53
N PRO A 24 11.78 -10.20 -19.32
CA PRO A 24 11.31 -11.50 -18.86
C PRO A 24 10.64 -11.38 -17.49
N LEU A 25 9.49 -12.03 -17.35
CA LEU A 25 8.75 -12.09 -16.10
C LEU A 25 9.27 -13.24 -15.22
N GLN A 26 9.34 -12.99 -13.92
CA GLN A 26 9.70 -13.98 -12.93
C GLN A 26 8.45 -14.74 -12.46
N LEU A 27 8.51 -16.07 -12.42
CA LEU A 27 7.46 -16.87 -11.79
C LEU A 27 7.60 -16.80 -10.27
N ILE A 28 6.55 -16.36 -9.59
CA ILE A 28 6.40 -16.39 -8.14
C ILE A 28 5.45 -17.55 -7.82
N GLU A 29 5.93 -18.51 -7.03
CA GLU A 29 5.11 -19.62 -6.57
C GLU A 29 4.02 -19.16 -5.60
N GLY A 30 2.87 -19.83 -5.61
CA GLY A 30 1.80 -19.55 -4.67
C GLY A 30 2.22 -19.89 -3.24
N GLU A 31 1.85 -19.04 -2.28
CA GLU A 31 1.98 -19.29 -0.85
C GLU A 31 0.78 -20.07 -0.30
N PRO A 32 0.94 -20.89 0.74
CA PRO A 32 -0.22 -21.49 1.42
C PRO A 32 -1.15 -20.41 1.96
N ILE A 33 -2.45 -20.72 1.99
CA ILE A 33 -3.51 -19.83 2.50
C ILE A 33 -3.12 -19.31 3.89
N LYS A 34 -3.18 -17.98 4.07
CA LYS A 34 -2.92 -17.33 5.35
C LYS A 34 -4.25 -16.99 6.04
N ILE A 35 -4.37 -17.39 7.31
CA ILE A 35 -5.48 -17.01 8.18
C ILE A 35 -4.92 -16.01 9.19
N VAL A 36 -5.35 -14.76 9.12
CA VAL A 36 -4.97 -13.70 10.06
C VAL A 36 -6.25 -13.17 10.68
N GLU A 37 -6.36 -13.26 12.01
CA GLU A 37 -7.52 -12.78 12.79
C GLU A 37 -8.89 -13.31 12.27
N GLY A 38 -8.93 -14.58 11.85
CA GLY A 38 -10.15 -15.21 11.35
C GLY A 38 -10.53 -14.83 9.91
N LYS A 39 -9.74 -13.99 9.23
CA LYS A 39 -9.90 -13.68 7.80
C LYS A 39 -8.93 -14.52 6.98
N VAL A 40 -9.47 -15.14 5.93
CA VAL A 40 -8.73 -15.99 4.99
C VAL A 40 -8.26 -15.13 3.82
N TYR A 41 -6.96 -15.10 3.58
CA TYR A 41 -6.34 -14.33 2.50
C TYR A 41 -5.93 -15.26 1.36
N PHE A 42 -6.52 -15.05 0.18
CA PHE A 42 -6.29 -15.84 -1.04
C PHE A 42 -5.37 -15.15 -2.05
N GLU A 43 -4.90 -13.94 -1.76
CA GLU A 43 -4.28 -13.06 -2.76
C GLU A 43 -2.99 -13.62 -3.37
N ASN A 44 -2.27 -14.49 -2.65
CA ASN A 44 -1.02 -15.07 -3.10
C ASN A 44 -1.05 -16.60 -3.18
N THR A 45 -2.22 -17.24 -3.17
CA THR A 45 -2.30 -18.71 -3.12
C THR A 45 -1.98 -19.38 -4.45
N GLU A 46 -2.13 -18.65 -5.54
CA GLU A 46 -1.81 -19.14 -6.88
C GLU A 46 -0.49 -18.55 -7.37
N ALA A 47 0.23 -19.34 -8.17
CA ALA A 47 1.43 -18.87 -8.83
C ALA A 47 1.09 -17.71 -9.79
N HIS A 48 1.97 -16.73 -9.85
CA HIS A 48 1.78 -15.51 -10.62
C HIS A 48 3.12 -14.99 -11.13
N TYR A 49 3.08 -14.12 -12.13
CA TYR A 49 4.30 -13.58 -12.74
C TYR A 49 4.59 -12.18 -12.23
N ALA A 50 5.86 -11.86 -11.97
CA ALA A 50 6.30 -10.55 -11.50
C ALA A 50 7.27 -9.91 -12.50
N CYS A 51 7.11 -8.61 -12.73
CA CYS A 51 8.08 -7.77 -13.42
C CYS A 51 8.77 -6.87 -12.40
N GLU A 52 10.05 -7.13 -12.09
CA GLU A 52 10.81 -6.29 -11.17
C GLU A 52 11.07 -4.89 -11.72
N THR A 53 11.20 -4.75 -13.04
CA THR A 53 11.42 -3.45 -13.70
C THR A 53 10.20 -2.55 -13.61
N CYS A 54 9.00 -3.08 -13.88
CA CYS A 54 7.75 -2.32 -13.84
C CYS A 54 7.04 -2.35 -12.49
N GLN A 55 7.51 -3.18 -11.55
CA GLN A 55 6.87 -3.43 -10.27
C GLN A 55 5.39 -3.86 -10.45
N LEU A 56 5.16 -4.80 -11.38
CA LEU A 56 3.83 -5.33 -11.71
C LEU A 56 3.76 -6.83 -11.48
N LEU A 57 2.68 -7.30 -10.87
CA LEU A 57 2.26 -8.69 -10.74
C LEU A 57 1.19 -8.98 -11.79
N TYR A 58 1.30 -10.11 -12.47
CA TYR A 58 0.33 -10.64 -13.42
C TYR A 58 -0.28 -11.91 -12.83
N ARG A 59 -1.54 -11.83 -12.39
CA ARG A 59 -2.29 -12.97 -11.84
C ARG A 59 -3.29 -13.47 -12.87
N ARG A 60 -3.35 -14.80 -13.03
CA ARG A 60 -4.26 -15.44 -13.97
C ARG A 60 -5.70 -15.27 -13.50
N ILE A 61 -6.61 -14.92 -14.42
CA ILE A 61 -8.03 -14.78 -14.08
C ILE A 61 -8.72 -16.12 -14.30
N LEU A 62 -9.25 -16.74 -13.24
CA LEU A 62 -10.19 -17.88 -13.27
C LEU A 62 -9.89 -18.93 -14.36
N SER A 63 -8.69 -19.49 -14.33
CA SER A 63 -8.21 -20.50 -15.29
C SER A 63 -8.18 -20.12 -16.77
N THR A 64 -8.32 -18.85 -17.10
CA THR A 64 -8.20 -18.35 -18.48
C THR A 64 -6.74 -18.10 -18.89
N GLU A 65 -6.52 -17.76 -20.15
CA GLU A 65 -5.21 -17.33 -20.67
C GLU A 65 -4.90 -15.85 -20.39
N TYR A 66 -5.82 -15.14 -19.72
CA TYR A 66 -5.72 -13.72 -19.45
C TYR A 66 -5.19 -13.46 -18.05
N TYR A 67 -4.39 -12.40 -17.94
CA TYR A 67 -3.78 -11.97 -16.69
C TYR A 67 -4.29 -10.58 -16.31
N GLY A 68 -4.81 -10.47 -15.09
CA GLY A 68 -4.97 -9.19 -14.43
C GLY A 68 -3.60 -8.71 -13.97
N HIS A 69 -3.35 -7.41 -14.09
CA HIS A 69 -2.10 -6.83 -13.62
C HIS A 69 -2.34 -5.91 -12.43
N PHE A 70 -1.47 -6.05 -11.45
CA PHE A 70 -1.54 -5.39 -10.16
C PHE A 70 -0.18 -4.79 -9.91
N PHE A 71 -0.10 -3.62 -9.31
CA PHE A 71 1.19 -3.16 -8.81
C PHE A 71 1.66 -4.13 -7.73
N MET A 72 2.98 -4.37 -7.69
CA MET A 72 3.67 -4.94 -6.55
C MET A 72 3.56 -3.93 -5.39
N SER A 73 2.37 -3.69 -4.85
CA SER A 73 2.26 -3.22 -3.48
C SER A 73 2.75 -4.38 -2.64
N GLU A 74 3.75 -4.13 -1.80
CA GLU A 74 4.35 -5.07 -0.86
C GLU A 74 3.26 -6.05 -0.40
N SER A 75 3.26 -7.28 -0.95
CA SER A 75 2.56 -8.38 -0.29
C SER A 75 3.03 -8.38 1.16
N PRO A 76 2.25 -8.86 2.13
CA PRO A 76 2.70 -9.04 3.50
C PRO A 76 3.72 -10.20 3.56
N ALA A 77 4.83 -10.03 2.83
CA ALA A 77 6.09 -10.68 3.06
C ALA A 77 6.48 -10.23 4.46
N LYS A 78 6.31 -11.17 5.40
CA LYS A 78 6.88 -11.21 6.75
C LYS A 78 7.44 -9.87 7.18
N ALA A 79 6.75 -9.21 8.10
CA ALA A 79 7.29 -8.10 8.87
C ALA A 79 8.69 -8.45 9.39
N VAL A 80 9.71 -8.16 8.57
CA VAL A 80 11.04 -7.90 9.05
C VAL A 80 10.87 -6.57 9.74
N PRO A 81 11.11 -6.47 11.06
CA PRO A 81 10.95 -5.23 11.78
C PRO A 81 11.85 -4.18 11.11
N LYS A 82 11.26 -3.33 10.27
CA LYS A 82 11.94 -2.14 9.75
C LYS A 82 12.25 -1.32 10.99
N LYS A 83 13.54 -1.22 11.32
CA LYS A 83 14.07 -0.44 12.45
C LYS A 83 13.33 0.89 12.49
N THR A 84 12.66 1.14 13.60
CA THR A 84 11.99 2.40 13.90
C THR A 84 12.94 3.54 13.63
N VAL A 85 12.63 4.35 12.61
CA VAL A 85 13.41 5.55 12.30
C VAL A 85 13.27 6.50 13.49
N ALA A 86 14.40 7.04 13.95
CA ALA A 86 14.44 7.96 15.08
C ALA A 86 13.70 9.28 14.75
N ILE A 87 13.03 9.79 15.78
CA ILE A 87 12.06 10.90 15.84
C ILE A 87 12.60 12.22 15.24
N GLY A 88 13.91 12.48 15.32
CA GLY A 88 14.49 13.79 15.00
C GLY A 88 14.62 14.16 13.50
N ASP A 89 14.47 13.22 12.57
CA ASP A 89 14.86 13.42 11.15
C ASP A 89 13.72 13.29 10.12
N LEU A 90 12.49 13.05 10.57
CA LEU A 90 11.35 12.92 9.66
C LEU A 90 10.90 14.30 9.17
N LYS A 91 11.42 14.70 8.01
CA LYS A 91 11.03 15.93 7.29
C LYS A 91 9.53 15.87 6.92
N PRO A 92 8.86 17.04 6.78
CA PRO A 92 7.52 17.10 6.23
C PRO A 92 7.44 16.30 4.93
N MET A 93 6.41 15.46 4.81
CA MET A 93 6.32 14.49 3.72
C MET A 93 4.94 14.51 3.09
N GLN A 94 4.86 14.13 1.83
CA GLN A 94 3.58 13.96 1.15
C GLN A 94 3.06 12.55 1.42
N LEU A 95 2.07 12.45 2.29
CA LEU A 95 1.32 11.22 2.49
C LEU A 95 0.25 11.13 1.41
N LYS A 96 0.33 10.09 0.59
CA LYS A 96 -0.68 9.78 -0.42
C LYS A 96 -1.34 8.46 -0.07
N ARG A 97 -2.66 8.44 -0.22
CA ARG A 97 -3.42 7.20 -0.21
C ARG A 97 -3.08 6.41 -1.48
N ASP A 98 -2.90 5.12 -1.33
CA ASP A 98 -2.74 4.19 -2.44
C ASP A 98 -4.07 3.99 -3.19
N LEU A 99 -4.06 3.10 -4.18
CA LEU A 99 -5.23 2.79 -5.02
C LEU A 99 -6.39 2.15 -4.26
N ASN A 100 -6.15 1.66 -3.03
CA ASN A 100 -7.15 1.09 -2.11
C ASN A 100 -7.61 2.13 -1.06
N GLY A 101 -7.12 3.37 -1.13
CA GLY A 101 -7.43 4.42 -0.16
C GLY A 101 -6.62 4.32 1.13
N LEU A 102 -5.63 3.43 1.21
CA LEU A 102 -4.83 3.17 2.41
C LEU A 102 -3.53 3.96 2.37
N CYS A 103 -2.99 4.32 3.54
CA CYS A 103 -1.70 5.02 3.64
C CYS A 103 -0.80 4.32 4.64
N ASN A 104 0.40 3.91 4.24
CA ASN A 104 1.33 3.20 5.11
C ASN A 104 2.14 4.17 5.95
N CYS A 105 2.34 3.81 7.22
CA CYS A 105 3.06 4.60 8.19
C CYS A 105 4.54 4.70 7.80
N PRO A 106 5.07 5.91 7.57
CA PRO A 106 6.49 6.12 7.30
C PRO A 106 7.42 5.61 8.41
N ARG A 107 6.93 5.53 9.66
CA ARG A 107 7.73 5.13 10.83
C ARG A 107 7.82 3.61 11.02
N CYS A 108 6.71 2.90 10.83
CA CYS A 108 6.63 1.47 11.16
C CYS A 108 6.12 0.58 10.01
N GLY A 109 5.67 1.18 8.90
CA GLY A 109 5.13 0.48 7.74
C GLY A 109 3.70 -0.04 7.89
N ALA A 110 3.07 0.08 9.06
CA ALA A 110 1.69 -0.35 9.27
C ALA A 110 0.69 0.56 8.54
N VAL A 111 -0.47 0.03 8.17
CA VAL A 111 -1.56 0.82 7.58
C VAL A 111 -2.05 1.85 8.60
N MET A 112 -2.22 3.10 8.15
CA MET A 112 -2.73 4.20 8.96
C MET A 112 -4.20 4.45 8.67
N ARG A 113 -4.90 4.90 9.71
CA ARG A 113 -6.27 5.40 9.63
C ARG A 113 -6.26 6.83 9.12
N PHE A 114 -7.06 7.10 8.10
CA PHE A 114 -7.30 8.45 7.61
C PHE A 114 -8.47 9.07 8.38
N ILE A 115 -8.27 10.28 8.90
CA ILE A 115 -9.30 11.07 9.56
C ILE A 115 -9.66 12.23 8.63
N GLU A 116 -10.92 12.26 8.20
CA GLU A 116 -11.47 13.34 7.39
C GLU A 116 -11.55 14.64 8.19
N SER A 117 -11.38 15.77 7.49
CA SER A 117 -11.55 17.09 8.11
C SER A 117 -12.97 17.25 8.64
N GLN A 118 -13.09 17.64 9.90
CA GLN A 118 -14.34 17.94 10.56
C GLN A 118 -14.48 19.44 10.81
N PRO A 119 -15.71 19.99 10.78
CA PRO A 119 -15.91 21.37 11.18
C PRO A 119 -15.47 21.57 12.64
N VAL A 120 -14.96 22.76 12.96
CA VAL A 120 -14.59 23.15 14.32
C VAL A 120 -15.78 22.91 15.26
N ARG A 121 -15.54 22.24 16.38
CA ARG A 121 -16.57 21.99 17.41
C ARG A 121 -16.19 22.65 18.72
N ILE A 122 -17.20 22.98 19.52
CA ILE A 122 -16.99 23.39 20.90
C ILE A 122 -17.17 22.14 21.76
N VAL A 123 -16.12 21.74 22.46
CA VAL A 123 -16.14 20.65 23.44
C VAL A 123 -15.75 21.26 24.78
N ASP A 124 -16.60 21.12 25.79
CA ASP A 124 -16.41 21.70 27.14
C ASP A 124 -16.10 23.20 27.15
N GLY A 125 -16.77 23.97 26.29
CA GLY A 125 -16.59 25.42 26.18
C GLY A 125 -15.28 25.86 25.52
N LYS A 126 -14.46 24.92 25.03
CA LYS A 126 -13.23 25.22 24.28
C LYS A 126 -13.41 24.86 22.81
N LEU A 127 -12.81 25.67 21.94
CA LEU A 127 -12.70 25.34 20.52
C LEU A 127 -11.78 24.12 20.36
N ASN A 128 -12.34 23.03 19.86
CA ASN A 128 -11.58 21.85 19.48
C ASN A 128 -11.15 22.01 18.01
N MET A 129 -9.84 22.08 17.80
CA MET A 129 -9.22 22.25 16.48
C MET A 129 -8.50 20.99 15.98
N ASP A 130 -8.60 19.87 16.69
CA ASP A 130 -7.75 18.69 16.46
C ASP A 130 -8.03 18.03 15.10
N ASP A 131 -9.30 17.92 14.74
CA ASP A 131 -9.76 17.27 13.50
C ASP A 131 -10.11 18.27 12.38
N VAL A 132 -9.75 19.55 12.52
CA VAL A 132 -10.15 20.60 11.55
C VAL A 132 -9.55 20.37 10.18
N LEU A 133 -8.35 19.79 10.14
CA LEU A 133 -7.70 19.37 8.92
C LEU A 133 -7.61 17.84 8.90
N GLU A 134 -7.64 17.29 7.68
CA GLU A 134 -7.41 15.88 7.47
C GLU A 134 -6.03 15.47 8.01
N HIS A 135 -5.94 14.29 8.61
CA HIS A 135 -4.70 13.77 9.16
C HIS A 135 -4.72 12.23 9.16
N TYR A 136 -3.56 11.64 9.42
CA TYR A 136 -3.43 10.19 9.54
C TYR A 136 -2.99 9.81 10.95
N GLU A 137 -3.52 8.70 11.44
CA GLU A 137 -3.12 8.11 12.72
C GLU A 137 -2.66 6.67 12.50
N CYS A 138 -1.52 6.31 13.09
CA CYS A 138 -1.04 4.93 13.11
C CYS A 138 -1.33 4.28 14.46
N ASP A 139 -2.21 3.28 14.50
CA ASP A 139 -2.53 2.55 15.73
C ASP A 139 -1.37 1.68 16.24
N ASN A 140 -0.42 1.33 15.36
CA ASN A 140 0.71 0.46 15.69
C ASN A 140 1.87 1.19 16.40
N CYS A 141 2.15 2.44 16.04
CA CYS A 141 3.26 3.21 16.63
C CYS A 141 2.83 4.55 17.24
N HIS A 142 1.51 4.78 17.33
CA HIS A 142 0.87 5.97 17.88
C HIS A 142 1.34 7.29 17.28
N SER A 143 1.87 7.26 16.06
CA SER A 143 2.27 8.45 15.31
C SER A 143 1.06 9.09 14.64
N VAL A 144 0.97 10.41 14.75
CA VAL A 144 -0.05 11.25 14.12
C VAL A 144 0.60 12.13 13.08
N TYR A 145 0.08 12.11 11.85
CA TYR A 145 0.58 12.92 10.73
C TYR A 145 -0.48 13.96 10.36
N ARG A 146 -0.28 15.20 10.79
CA ARG A 146 -1.19 16.32 10.57
C ARG A 146 -0.83 17.08 9.30
N LYS A 147 -1.83 17.43 8.50
CA LYS A 147 -1.63 18.25 7.30
C LYS A 147 -1.21 19.66 7.68
N ILE A 148 -0.20 20.18 7.00
CA ILE A 148 0.20 21.59 7.11
C ILE A 148 -0.78 22.43 6.28
N VAL A 149 -1.37 23.45 6.90
CA VAL A 149 -2.38 24.35 6.33
C VAL A 149 -1.96 24.81 4.92
N ASN A 150 -2.89 24.73 3.96
CA ASN A 150 -2.68 25.13 2.56
C ASN A 150 -1.55 24.40 1.81
N THR A 151 -1.14 23.22 2.27
CA THR A 151 -0.14 22.40 1.56
C THR A 151 -0.62 20.96 1.37
N THR A 152 0.13 20.17 0.60
CA THR A 152 -0.04 18.72 0.47
C THR A 152 0.91 17.94 1.41
N TYR A 153 1.60 18.64 2.31
CA TYR A 153 2.59 18.05 3.22
C TYR A 153 1.98 17.77 4.58
N TYR A 154 2.51 16.72 5.21
CA TYR A 154 2.14 16.28 6.54
C TYR A 154 3.34 16.38 7.46
N GLN A 155 3.11 16.95 8.63
CA GLN A 155 4.04 16.96 9.74
C GLN A 155 3.60 15.92 10.76
N TRP A 156 4.57 15.19 11.27
CA TRP A 156 4.32 14.11 12.20
C TRP A 156 4.53 14.58 13.65
N ASN A 157 3.78 14.01 14.60
CA ASN A 157 3.94 14.14 16.05
C ASN A 157 3.60 12.81 16.73
N GLU A 158 4.04 12.63 17.98
CA GLU A 158 3.56 11.55 18.85
C GLU A 158 2.29 12.00 19.57
N LYS A 159 1.35 11.07 19.74
CA LYS A 159 0.11 11.29 20.49
C LYS A 159 0.35 11.23 22.00
#